data_AF-A0A1Q6RAD6-F1
#
_entry.id   AF-A0A1Q6RAD6-F1
#
_cell.length_a   1.000
_cell.length_b   1.000
_cell.length_c   1.000
_cell.angle_alpha   90.00
_cell.angle_beta   90.00
_cell.angle_gamma   90.00
#
_symmetry.space_group_name_H-M   'P 1'
#
loop_
_entity.id
_entity.type
_entity.pdbx_description
1 polymer ?
#
loop_
_entity_poly.entity_id
_entity_poly.type
_entity_poly.pdbx_seq_one_letter_code
_entity_poly.pdbx_strand_id
1 'polypeptide(L)'
;MTEYEEFTSFINDELVRVGTLFTEKQQQYSAGADPLSNFRTGALLEHHDGGYDMMYDVAKGYLNKHIAFLYDHGIADKTEESLRDMVVYGLIMLYMVKKHKEWLAQVKE
;
A
#
# COMPACT_ATOMS: atom_id res chain seq x y z
N MET A 1 11.30 -29.75 -12.15
CA MET A 1 11.31 -28.35 -11.75
C MET A 1 12.33 -28.21 -10.64
N THR A 2 13.31 -27.33 -10.81
CA THR A 2 14.29 -27.00 -9.77
C THR A 2 13.67 -26.05 -8.74
N GLU A 3 14.25 -25.96 -7.55
CA GLU A 3 13.84 -24.99 -6.52
C GLU A 3 13.85 -23.55 -7.06
N TYR A 4 14.82 -23.22 -7.93
CA TYR A 4 14.91 -21.92 -8.58
C TYR A 4 13.71 -21.63 -9.51
N GLU A 5 13.30 -22.62 -10.29
CA GLU A 5 12.14 -22.51 -11.19
C GLU A 5 10.83 -22.40 -10.41
N GLU A 6 10.68 -23.19 -9.34
CA GLU A 6 9.52 -23.13 -8.45
C GLU A 6 9.40 -21.77 -7.77
N PHE A 7 10.49 -21.28 -7.17
CA PHE A 7 10.53 -19.96 -6.53
C PHE A 7 10.17 -18.84 -7.50
N THR A 8 10.77 -18.84 -8.69
CA THR A 8 10.52 -17.81 -9.70
C THR A 8 9.07 -17.86 -10.18
N SER A 9 8.53 -19.06 -10.42
CA SER A 9 7.12 -19.22 -10.79
C SER A 9 6.19 -18.69 -9.71
N PHE A 10 6.43 -19.08 -8.45
CA PHE A 10 5.62 -18.65 -7.31
C PHE A 10 5.61 -17.12 -7.16
N ILE A 11 6.77 -16.47 -7.22
CA ILE A 11 6.86 -15.01 -7.11
C ILE A 11 6.11 -14.32 -8.25
N ASN A 12 6.25 -14.80 -9.49
CA ASN A 12 5.52 -14.23 -10.62
C ASN A 12 4.00 -14.37 -10.46
N ASP A 13 3.53 -15.53 -10.01
CA ASP A 13 2.12 -15.76 -9.73
C ASP A 13 1.59 -14.85 -8.62
N GLU A 14 2.37 -14.63 -7.56
CA GLU A 14 2.03 -13.73 -6.47
C GLU A 14 1.99 -12.26 -6.93
N LEU A 15 2.88 -11.83 -7.83
CA LEU A 15 2.81 -10.48 -8.42
C LEU A 15 1.51 -10.26 -9.19
N VAL A 16 1.04 -11.27 -9.93
CA VAL A 16 -0.26 -11.21 -10.62
C VAL A 16 -1.40 -11.12 -9.60
N ARG A 17 -1.37 -11.93 -8.53
CA ARG A 17 -2.39 -11.92 -7.47
C ARG A 17 -2.43 -10.57 -6.74
N VAL A 18 -1.27 -10.01 -6.41
CA VAL A 18 -1.15 -8.67 -5.80
C VAL A 18 -1.71 -7.60 -6.72
N GLY A 19 -1.49 -7.69 -8.04
CA GLY A 19 -2.08 -6.78 -9.01
C GLY A 19 -3.62 -6.82 -9.02
N THR A 20 -4.21 -8.02 -8.95
CA THR A 20 -5.66 -8.20 -8.80
C THR A 20 -6.15 -7.62 -7.47
N LEU A 21 -5.49 -7.96 -6.36
CA LEU A 21 -5.84 -7.47 -5.02
C LEU A 21 -5.76 -5.95 -4.93
N PHE A 22 -4.76 -5.33 -5.57
CA PHE A 22 -4.65 -3.88 -5.67
C PHE A 22 -5.90 -3.28 -6.33
N THR A 23 -6.36 -3.87 -7.44
CA THR A 23 -7.54 -3.38 -8.17
C THR A 23 -8.80 -3.49 -7.31
N GLU A 24 -8.97 -4.61 -6.60
CA GLU A 24 -10.10 -4.84 -5.68
C GLU A 24 -10.08 -3.86 -4.50
N LYS A 25 -8.94 -3.72 -3.83
CA LYS A 25 -8.81 -2.78 -2.70
C LYS A 25 -8.91 -1.32 -3.12
N GLN A 26 -8.44 -0.98 -4.31
CA GLN A 26 -8.52 0.38 -4.81
C GLN A 26 -9.97 0.85 -4.93
N GLN A 27 -10.91 -0.05 -5.26
CA GLN A 27 -12.34 0.27 -5.23
C GLN A 27 -12.83 0.64 -3.82
N GLN A 28 -12.19 0.11 -2.77
CA GLN A 28 -12.51 0.40 -1.38
C GLN A 28 -11.85 1.70 -0.86
N TYR A 29 -10.67 2.05 -1.39
CA TYR A 29 -9.91 3.23 -0.96
C TYR A 29 -10.18 4.51 -1.76
N SER A 30 -10.73 4.35 -2.97
CA SER A 30 -11.09 5.47 -3.83
C SER A 30 -12.53 5.92 -3.59
N ALA A 31 -12.77 7.23 -3.67
CA ALA A 31 -14.10 7.80 -3.76
C ALA A 31 -14.18 8.69 -4.99
N GLY A 32 -15.07 8.34 -5.92
CA GLY A 32 -15.19 9.04 -7.20
C GLY A 32 -13.89 8.98 -7.99
N ALA A 33 -13.31 10.16 -8.29
CA ALA A 33 -12.10 10.29 -9.10
C ALA A 33 -10.80 10.39 -8.28
N ASP A 34 -10.84 10.44 -6.94
CA ASP A 34 -9.63 10.52 -6.11
C ASP A 34 -9.14 9.11 -5.72
N PRO A 35 -8.05 8.61 -6.33
CA PRO A 35 -7.52 7.30 -6.01
C PRO A 35 -6.94 7.21 -4.58
N LEU A 36 -6.71 8.33 -3.91
CA LEU A 36 -6.15 8.36 -2.55
C LEU A 36 -7.16 8.88 -1.51
N SER A 37 -8.46 8.86 -1.84
CA SER A 37 -9.49 9.51 -1.01
C SER A 37 -9.47 9.09 0.46
N ASN A 38 -9.35 7.79 0.75
CA ASN A 38 -9.30 7.31 2.14
C ASN A 38 -8.05 7.79 2.86
N PHE A 39 -6.89 7.77 2.20
CA PHE A 39 -5.64 8.27 2.78
C PHE A 39 -5.69 9.77 3.03
N ARG A 40 -6.25 10.53 2.08
CA ARG A 40 -6.45 11.98 2.21
C ARG A 40 -7.40 12.30 3.36
N THR A 41 -8.49 11.55 3.48
CA THR A 41 -9.45 11.70 4.58
C THR A 41 -8.78 11.41 5.91
N GLY A 42 -8.01 10.31 6.02
CA GLY A 42 -7.20 10.02 7.21
C GLY A 42 -6.23 11.15 7.55
N ALA A 43 -5.53 11.68 6.55
CA ALA A 43 -4.56 12.75 6.75
C ALA A 43 -5.23 14.05 7.25
N LEU A 44 -6.39 14.40 6.70
CA LEU A 44 -7.19 15.53 7.15
C LEU A 44 -7.73 15.34 8.59
N LEU A 45 -8.06 14.10 8.98
CA LEU A 45 -8.54 13.78 10.31
C LEU A 45 -7.42 13.78 11.36
N GLU A 46 -6.25 13.21 11.03
CA GLU A 46 -5.14 13.00 11.97
C GLU A 46 -4.18 14.19 12.04
N HIS A 47 -3.96 14.88 10.92
CA HIS A 47 -2.95 15.94 10.81
C HIS A 47 -3.54 17.30 10.40
N HIS A 48 -4.84 17.37 10.10
CA HIS A 48 -5.49 18.57 9.54
C HIS A 48 -4.88 19.06 8.21
N ASP A 49 -4.19 18.16 7.50
CA ASP A 49 -3.53 18.43 6.23
C ASP A 49 -3.68 17.20 5.31
N GLY A 50 -4.14 17.44 4.09
CA GLY A 50 -4.35 16.43 3.05
C GLY A 50 -3.15 16.24 2.10
N GLY A 51 -1.97 16.75 2.47
CA GLY A 51 -0.72 16.64 1.72
C GLY A 51 -0.23 15.20 1.54
N TYR A 52 0.57 14.98 0.50
CA TYR A 52 1.07 13.63 0.17
C TYR A 52 1.98 13.03 1.24
N ASP A 53 2.69 13.86 1.99
CA ASP A 53 3.50 13.49 3.14
C ASP A 53 2.64 13.05 4.33
N MET A 54 1.52 13.73 4.60
CA MET A 54 0.57 13.33 5.65
C MET A 54 -0.21 12.07 5.25
N MET A 55 -0.62 11.94 3.98
CA MET A 55 -1.20 10.70 3.46
C MET A 55 -0.23 9.52 3.57
N TYR A 56 1.06 9.76 3.36
CA TYR A 56 2.12 8.76 3.54
C TYR A 56 2.27 8.37 5.01
N ASP A 57 2.09 9.31 5.95
CA ASP A 57 2.09 9.02 7.38
C ASP A 57 0.96 8.06 7.77
N VAL A 58 -0.26 8.36 7.35
CA VAL A 58 -1.44 7.49 7.53
C VAL A 58 -1.22 6.10 6.94
N ALA A 59 -0.65 6.00 5.74
CA ALA A 59 -0.37 4.72 5.10
C ALA A 59 0.62 3.85 5.90
N LYS A 60 1.60 4.44 6.60
CA LYS A 60 2.47 3.70 7.53
C LYS A 60 1.67 3.08 8.67
N GLY A 61 0.62 3.74 9.16
CA GLY A 61 -0.29 3.20 10.16
C GLY A 61 -0.98 1.91 9.69
N TYR A 62 -1.46 1.89 8.45
CA TYR A 62 -2.07 0.69 7.87
C TYR A 62 -1.06 -0.44 7.71
N LEU A 63 0.18 -0.14 7.27
CA LEU A 63 1.25 -1.12 7.19
C LEU A 63 1.62 -1.69 8.57
N ASN A 64 1.72 -0.83 9.59
CA ASN A 64 2.05 -1.22 10.96
C ASN A 64 1.07 -2.21 11.56
N LYS A 65 -0.21 -2.13 11.21
CA LYS A 65 -1.23 -3.11 11.62
C LYS A 65 -0.89 -4.54 11.12
N HIS A 66 -0.43 -4.67 9.88
CA HIS A 66 -0.05 -5.97 9.32
C HIS A 66 1.27 -6.47 9.91
N ILE A 67 2.24 -5.58 10.12
CA ILE A 67 3.49 -5.92 10.81
C ILE A 67 3.20 -6.43 12.22
N ALA A 68 2.38 -5.73 13.00
CA ALA A 68 1.98 -6.14 14.35
C ALA A 68 1.30 -7.52 14.33
N PHE A 69 0.37 -7.75 13.39
CA PHE A 69 -0.26 -9.06 13.23
C PHE A 69 0.75 -10.20 13.03
N LEU A 70 1.76 -9.99 12.17
CA LEU A 70 2.79 -10.99 11.91
C LEU A 70 3.69 -11.27 13.12
N TYR A 71 4.00 -10.24 13.92
CA TYR A 71 4.74 -10.41 15.18
C TYR A 71 3.94 -11.22 16.20
N ASP A 72 2.64 -10.96 16.31
CA ASP A 72 1.79 -11.57 17.33
C ASP A 72 1.41 -13.03 17.01
N HIS A 73 1.28 -13.38 15.72
CA HIS A 73 0.69 -14.66 15.29
C HIS A 73 1.64 -15.58 14.51
N GLY A 74 2.77 -15.08 14.00
CA GLY A 74 3.69 -15.86 13.17
C GLY A 74 3.03 -16.35 11.88
N ILE A 75 3.27 -17.61 11.49
CA ILE A 75 2.66 -18.25 10.31
C ILE A 75 1.28 -18.82 10.69
N ALA A 76 0.25 -18.00 10.55
CA ALA A 76 -1.16 -18.31 10.77
C ALA A 76 -2.04 -18.06 9.52
N ASP A 77 -3.34 -18.35 9.63
CA ASP A 77 -4.36 -18.29 8.56
C ASP A 77 -4.35 -16.99 7.72
N LYS A 78 -4.08 -15.83 8.35
CA LYS A 78 -4.07 -14.51 7.68
C LYS A 78 -2.69 -13.97 7.32
N THR A 79 -1.66 -14.82 7.40
CA THR A 79 -0.27 -14.42 7.13
C THR A 79 -0.09 -14.03 5.67
N GLU A 80 -0.54 -14.88 4.76
CA GLU A 80 -0.38 -14.61 3.33
C GLU A 80 -1.17 -13.38 2.88
N GLU A 81 -2.40 -13.21 3.38
CA GLU A 81 -3.21 -12.01 3.14
C GLU A 81 -2.46 -10.75 3.64
N SER A 82 -1.94 -10.79 4.86
CA SER A 82 -1.20 -9.65 5.42
C SER A 82 0.07 -9.34 4.64
N LEU A 83 0.80 -10.34 4.16
CA LEU A 83 2.00 -10.14 3.34
C LEU A 83 1.65 -9.51 1.98
N ARG A 84 0.59 -9.97 1.32
CA ARG A 84 0.10 -9.37 0.06
C ARG A 84 -0.38 -7.93 0.28
N ASP A 85 -1.10 -7.67 1.36
CA ASP A 85 -1.57 -6.33 1.74
C ASP A 85 -0.40 -5.36 1.94
N MET A 86 0.69 -5.82 2.57
CA MET A 86 1.90 -5.01 2.75
C MET A 86 2.52 -4.61 1.40
N VAL A 87 2.52 -5.50 0.39
CA VAL A 87 2.98 -5.16 -0.96
C VAL A 87 2.06 -4.11 -1.59
N VAL A 88 0.74 -4.27 -1.46
CA VAL A 88 -0.25 -3.30 -1.96
C VAL A 88 -0.03 -1.91 -1.36
N TYR A 89 0.10 -1.80 -0.02
CA TYR A 89 0.36 -0.53 0.63
C TYR A 89 1.71 0.07 0.21
N GLY A 90 2.74 -0.76 0.05
CA GLY A 90 4.04 -0.32 -0.47
C GLY A 90 3.94 0.34 -1.85
N LEU A 91 3.15 -0.23 -2.76
CA LEU A 91 2.93 0.35 -4.10
C LEU A 91 2.12 1.66 -4.06
N ILE A 92 1.10 1.74 -3.19
CA ILE A 92 0.34 2.98 -2.98
C ILE A 92 1.26 4.09 -2.43
N MET A 93 2.08 3.76 -1.43
CA MET A 93 3.05 4.68 -0.84
C MET A 93 4.11 5.14 -1.87
N LEU A 94 4.54 4.25 -2.77
CA LEU A 94 5.44 4.60 -3.86
C LEU A 94 4.80 5.62 -4.82
N TYR A 95 3.49 5.48 -5.10
CA TYR A 95 2.75 6.47 -5.88
C TYR A 95 2.64 7.83 -5.17
N MET A 96 2.42 7.84 -3.85
CA MET A 96 2.44 9.07 -3.05
C MET A 96 3.80 9.76 -3.11
N VAL A 97 4.91 9.01 -3.04
CA VAL A 97 6.27 9.57 -3.21
C VAL A 97 6.43 10.23 -4.58
N LYS A 98 5.96 9.58 -5.65
CA LYS A 98 5.97 10.18 -7.00
C LYS A 98 5.21 11.52 -7.02
N LYS A 99 4.01 11.55 -6.43
CA LYS A 99 3.17 12.74 -6.38
C LYS A 99 3.73 13.87 -5.52
N HIS A 100 4.31 13.54 -4.38
CA HIS A 100 4.98 14.52 -3.53
C HIS A 100 6.17 15.17 -4.25
N LYS A 101 6.98 14.38 -4.97
CA LYS A 101 8.08 14.91 -5.79
C LYS A 101 7.59 15.81 -6.93
N GLU A 102 6.51 15.44 -7.62
CA GLU A 102 5.89 16.27 -8.65
C GLU A 102 5.40 17.61 -8.08
N TRP A 103 4.76 17.59 -6.91
CA TRP A 103 4.31 18.81 -6.23
C TRP A 103 5.48 19.71 -5.80
N LEU A 104 6.53 19.13 -5.19
CA LEU A 104 7.73 19.88 -4.80
C LEU A 104 8.45 20.56 -5.97
N ALA A 105 8.39 19.96 -7.16
CA ALA A 105 8.96 20.57 -8.37
C ALA A 105 8.14 21.80 -8.82
N GLN A 106 6.81 21.74 -8.71
CA GLN A 106 5.91 22.82 -9.13
C GLN A 106 5.94 24.04 -8.20
N VAL A 107 6.14 23.84 -6.90
CA VAL A 107 6.15 24.94 -5.91
C VAL A 107 7.51 25.64 -5.77
N LYS A 108 8.55 25.10 -6.41
CA LYS A 108 9.90 25.70 -6.44
C LYS A 108 10.15 26.56 -7.68
N GLU A 109 9.25 26.52 -8.65
CA GLU A 109 9.19 27.41 -9.82
C GLU A 109 8.34 28.64 -9.50
#